data_AF-A0A850QH62-F1
#
_entry.id   AF-A0A850QH62-F1
#
_cell.length_a   1.000
_cell.length_b   1.000
_cell.length_c   1.000
_cell.angle_alpha   90.00
_cell.angle_beta   90.00
_cell.angle_gamma   90.00
#
_symmetry.space_group_name_H-M   'P 1'
#
loop_
_entity.id
_entity.type
_entity.pdbx_description
1 polymer ?
#
loop_
_entity_poly.entity_id
_entity_poly.type
_entity_poly.pdbx_seq_one_letter_code
_entity_poly.pdbx_strand_id
1 'polypeptide(L)' 'MPKYLVTKKMQYTEEVEVEAESKEMAVELAMPIDGTRIHDDHLYDCYAKIIEGKR' A
#
# COMPACT_ATOMS: atom_id res chain seq x y z
N MET A 1 -8.08 4.04 13.96
CA MET A 1 -6.91 4.48 13.17
C MET A 1 -7.41 4.91 11.79
N PRO A 2 -6.76 5.86 11.10
CA PRO A 2 -7.08 6.14 9.70
C PRO A 2 -6.83 4.92 8.82
N LYS A 3 -7.63 4.79 7.77
CA LYS A 3 -7.54 3.80 6.71
C LYS A 3 -6.94 4.45 5.47
N TYR A 4 -5.95 3.78 4.90
CA TYR A 4 -5.24 4.20 3.71
C TYR A 4 -5.44 3.17 2.60
N LEU A 5 -5.60 3.66 1.38
CA LEU A 5 -5.41 2.87 0.18
C LEU A 5 -3.96 3.05 -0.26
N VAL A 6 -3.21 1.95 -0.27
CA VAL A 6 -1.82 1.93 -0.75
C VAL A 6 -1.81 1.38 -2.15
N THR A 7 -1.29 2.18 -3.09
CA THR A 7 -1.11 1.78 -4.48
C THR A 7 0.34 1.38 -4.70
N LYS A 8 0.57 0.14 -5.10
CA LYS A 8 1.87 -0.36 -5.56
C LYS A 8 1.91 -0.33 -7.09
N LYS A 9 2.93 0.32 -7.65
CA LYS A 9 3.22 0.31 -9.09
C LYS A 9 4.36 -0.65 -9.36
N MET A 10 4.02 -1.79 -9.95
CA MET A 10 4.93 -2.77 -10.51
C MET A 10 4.71 -2.83 -12.03
N GLN A 11 4.89 -3.99 -12.67
CA GLN A 11 4.40 -4.22 -14.04
C GLN A 11 2.87 -4.12 -14.14
N TYR A 12 2.17 -4.34 -13.03
CA TYR A 12 0.75 -4.03 -12.84
C TYR A 12 0.55 -3.10 -11.65
N THR A 13 -0.67 -2.60 -11.47
CA THR A 13 -1.05 -1.82 -10.28
C THR A 13 -1.78 -2.72 -9.31
N GLU A 14 -1.32 -2.76 -8.07
CA GLU A 14 -2.01 -3.41 -6.94
C GLU A 14 -2.45 -2.33 -5.95
N GLU A 15 -3.64 -2.49 -5.38
CA GLU A 15 -4.18 -1.59 -4.36
C GLU A 15 -4.55 -2.39 -3.11
N VAL A 16 -4.05 -1.96 -1.96
CA VAL A 16 -4.25 -2.63 -0.66
C VAL A 16 -4.80 -1.63 0.34
N GLU A 17 -5.86 -2.01 1.06
CA GLU A 17 -6.37 -1.22 2.17
C GLU A 17 -5.63 -1.56 3.46
N VAL A 18 -5.12 -0.54 4.15
CA VAL A 18 -4.34 -0.69 5.38
C VAL A 18 -4.83 0.28 6.45
N GLU A 19 -5.04 -0.20 7.66
CA GLU A 19 -5.22 0.66 8.84
C GLU A 19 -3.86 1.00 9.44
N ALA A 20 -3.53 2.28 9.54
CA ALA A 20 -2.24 2.74 10.03
C ALA A 20 -2.38 4.10 10.73
N GLU A 21 -1.35 4.53 11.47
CA GLU A 21 -1.35 5.85 12.12
C GLU A 21 -0.90 6.98 11.20
N SER A 22 -0.12 6.65 10.16
CA SER A 22 0.39 7.62 9.16
C SER A 22 0.45 7.01 7.75
N LYS A 23 0.72 7.86 6.75
CA LYS A 23 0.91 7.42 5.36
C LYS A 23 2.16 6.55 5.20
N GLU A 24 3.23 6.92 5.89
CA GLU A 24 4.52 6.23 5.85
C GLU A 24 4.36 4.82 6.42
N MET A 25 3.69 4.70 7.57
CA MET A 25 3.39 3.42 8.19
C MET A 25 2.48 2.56 7.29
N ALA A 26 1.50 3.17 6.61
CA ALA A 26 0.66 2.44 5.66
C ALA A 26 1.47 1.82 4.50
N VAL A 27 2.44 2.58 3.95
CA VAL A 27 3.33 2.08 2.90
C VAL A 27 4.20 0.92 3.41
N GLU A 28 4.84 1.08 4.57
CA GLU A 28 5.67 0.03 5.19
C GLU A 28 4.89 -1.26 5.43
N LEU A 29 3.65 -1.15 5.91
CA LEU A 29 2.76 -2.29 6.12
C LEU A 29 2.29 -2.94 4.82
N ALA A 30 2.06 -2.16 3.77
CA ALA A 30 1.59 -2.66 2.49
C ALA A 30 2.68 -3.35 1.66
N MET A 31 3.93 -2.86 1.71
CA MET A 31 5.05 -3.40 0.94
C MET A 31 5.17 -4.93 0.98
N PRO A 32 5.11 -5.61 2.14
CA PRO A 32 5.19 -7.06 2.21
C PRO A 32 3.86 -7.79 1.91
N ILE A 33 2.73 -7.08 1.82
CA ILE A 33 1.42 -7.67 1.52
C ILE A 33 1.32 -7.89 0.01
N ASP A 34 2.03 -8.88 -0.51
CA ASP A 34 1.86 -9.31 -1.89
C ASP A 34 0.79 -10.40 -1.96
N GLY A 35 -0.23 -10.16 -2.78
CA GLY A 35 -1.24 -11.15 -3.14
C GLY A 35 -0.64 -12.31 -3.96
N THR A 36 0.17 -13.17 -3.35
CA THR A 36 0.58 -14.50 -3.87
C THR A 36 1.11 -14.51 -5.32
N ARG A 37 1.92 -13.52 -5.74
CA ARG A 37 2.48 -13.48 -7.10
C ARG A 37 4.00 -13.35 -7.13
N ILE A 38 4.58 -14.43 -7.65
CA ILE A 38 5.91 -14.69 -8.24
C ILE A 38 6.96 -13.57 -8.13
N HIS A 39 8.10 -13.94 -7.54
CA HIS A 39 9.30 -13.18 -7.15
C HIS A 39 10.08 -12.36 -8.22
N ASP A 40 9.48 -11.96 -9.35
CA ASP A 40 10.16 -11.19 -10.41
C ASP A 40 9.57 -9.79 -10.68
N ASP A 41 8.58 -9.35 -9.90
CA ASP A 41 7.99 -8.01 -10.05
C ASP A 41 8.85 -6.94 -9.35
N HIS A 42 9.33 -5.95 -10.13
CA HIS A 42 10.04 -4.79 -9.58
C HIS A 42 9.04 -3.72 -9.14
N LEU A 43 9.11 -3.31 -7.86
CA LEU A 43 8.33 -2.19 -7.33
C LEU A 43 8.95 -0.85 -7.80
N TYR A 44 8.24 -0.16 -8.68
CA TYR A 44 8.63 1.15 -9.19
C TYR A 44 8.22 2.29 -8.26
N ASP A 45 7.02 2.19 -7.67
CA ASP A 45 6.46 3.24 -6.80
C ASP A 45 5.47 2.64 -5.80
N CYS A 46 5.37 3.24 -4.62
CA CYS A 46 4.43 2.84 -3.57
C CYS A 46 4.00 4.07 -2.77
N TYR A 47 2.70 4.38 -2.80
CA TYR A 47 2.17 5.57 -2.14
C TYR A 47 0.82 5.30 -1.47
N ALA A 48 0.58 6.00 -0.36
CA ALA A 48 -0.64 5.89 0.43
C ALA A 48 -1.54 7.12 0.28
N LYS A 49 -2.84 6.88 0.10
CA LYS A 49 -3.90 7.90 0.13
C LYS A 49 -4.88 7.57 1.25
N ILE A 50 -5.18 8.55 2.11
CA ILE A 50 -6.21 8.37 3.14
C ILE A 50 -7.58 8.20 2.46
N ILE A 51 -8.29 7.13 2.83
CA ILE A 51 -9.64 6.83 2.34
C ILE A 51 -10.69 6.92 3.46
N GLU A 52 -10.26 6.76 4.71
CA GLU A 52 -11.12 6.90 5.88
C GLU A 52 -10.29 7.36 7.08
N GLY A 53 -10.82 8.23 7.95
CA GLY A 53 -10.09 8.68 9.14
C GLY A 53 -10.25 10.18 9.40
N LYS A 54 -10.45 10.52 10.67
CA LYS A 54 -10.67 11.90 11.11
C LYS A 54 -9.43 12.76 10.82
N ARG A 55 -9.67 13.93 10.21
CA ARG A 55 -8.75 15.07 10.24
C ARG A 55 -8.38 15.46 11.66
#